data_AF-L8LWV2-F1
#
_entry.id   AF-L8LWV2-F1
#
_cell.length_a   1.000
_cell.length_b   1.000
_cell.length_c   1.000
_cell.angle_alpha   90.00
_cell.angle_beta   90.00
_cell.angle_gamma   90.00
#
_symmetry.space_group_name_H-M   'P 1'
#
loop_
_entity.id
_entity.type
_entity.pdbx_description
1 polymer ?
#
loop_
_entity_poly.entity_id
_entity_poly.type
_entity_poly.pdbx_seq_one_letter_code
_entity_poly.pdbx_strand_id
1 'polypeptide(L)'
;MEIKQFFRIKICLTLVSATFFLGSCTNEDIKTAEKFGLLSAELSAANTRISADIYGSCTRWAILFGNDTPRSRSQMQTVIKDCDEYRQNAEKAKLAGGILIGYVKAIGELATEDSAGFNQRFAEIEESLNSLAFDKNVPTPTAEDPNKISTIKVKFNDSAVKAGVKIAEFITNLIIRDFRRENLKTAIVCTSDSIEEYSEELASFFEDHYVNYLLDREIDKLAEVRGYDKAEDQLLKKEIQDIVELKKGGSAYVILIQSTAQFHNRLKLIFNDDQNELSIEQNKECDEYFAFNSSPSYLSNQAISLNELDRASKALDNYINEISPLLAQINKKSK
;
A
#
# COMPACT_ATOMS: atom_id res chain seq x y z
N MET A 1 26.69 46.74 0.34
CA MET A 1 27.16 45.34 0.40
C MET A 1 25.95 44.49 0.04
N GLU A 2 25.49 44.49 -1.22
CA GLU A 2 26.00 43.68 -2.36
C GLU A 2 26.40 42.27 -1.91
N ILE A 3 25.79 41.20 -2.42
CA ILE A 3 25.74 40.83 -3.84
C ILE A 3 24.34 40.31 -4.27
N LYS A 4 23.91 40.79 -5.45
CA LYS A 4 22.82 40.30 -6.31
C LYS A 4 23.33 39.22 -7.28
N GLN A 5 22.40 38.39 -7.80
CA GLN A 5 22.25 37.92 -9.21
C GLN A 5 21.88 36.43 -9.29
N PHE A 6 20.65 36.06 -9.70
CA PHE A 6 20.07 36.01 -11.07
C PHE A 6 20.42 34.71 -11.82
N PHE A 7 19.40 33.94 -12.21
CA PHE A 7 19.22 33.56 -13.62
C PHE A 7 17.72 33.33 -13.94
N ARG A 8 17.17 34.29 -14.69
CA ARG A 8 15.99 34.11 -15.54
C ARG A 8 16.42 33.25 -16.73
N ILE A 9 15.62 32.26 -17.11
CA ILE A 9 15.72 31.66 -18.45
C ILE A 9 14.42 31.96 -19.20
N LYS A 10 14.53 32.92 -20.13
CA LYS A 10 13.70 33.01 -21.34
C LYS A 10 14.29 32.00 -22.32
N ILE A 11 13.49 31.06 -22.84
CA ILE A 11 13.81 30.34 -24.09
C ILE A 11 12.60 30.46 -25.03
N CYS A 12 12.92 30.69 -26.30
CA CYS A 12 12.12 31.27 -27.37
C CYS A 12 10.96 30.38 -27.88
N LEU A 13 9.87 31.07 -28.23
CA LEU A 13 9.03 30.70 -29.38
C LEU A 13 9.83 30.90 -30.68
N THR A 14 9.98 29.85 -31.50
CA THR A 14 9.89 29.90 -32.97
C THR A 14 9.81 28.48 -33.57
N LEU A 15 8.61 28.13 -34.03
CA LEU A 15 8.25 27.30 -35.21
C LEU A 15 9.36 26.56 -35.98
N VAL A 16 9.24 25.22 -36.07
CA VAL A 16 9.38 24.44 -37.32
C VAL A 16 8.42 23.23 -37.28
N SER A 17 7.41 23.30 -38.15
CA SER A 17 6.76 22.22 -38.91
C SER A 17 6.00 21.10 -38.21
N ALA A 18 4.68 21.26 -38.25
CA ALA A 18 3.71 20.18 -38.27
C ALA A 18 3.96 19.17 -39.39
N THR A 19 4.06 17.91 -39.00
CA THR A 19 3.59 16.68 -39.66
C THR A 19 3.88 15.54 -38.68
N PHE A 20 3.06 14.55 -38.35
CA PHE A 20 1.76 14.05 -38.78
C PHE A 20 1.43 12.99 -37.69
N PHE A 21 0.20 12.97 -37.13
CA PHE A 21 -0.59 11.76 -36.79
C PHE A 21 0.10 10.66 -35.93
N LEU A 22 -0.25 10.36 -34.66
CA LEU A 22 -1.55 10.03 -34.05
C LEU A 22 -1.36 9.92 -32.52
N GLY A 23 -2.31 10.43 -31.71
CA GLY A 23 -2.43 10.09 -30.27
C GLY A 23 -2.12 11.18 -29.25
N SER A 24 -2.18 12.47 -29.63
CA SER A 24 -1.75 13.60 -28.77
C SER A 24 -2.39 13.60 -27.37
N CYS A 25 -1.56 13.42 -26.35
CA CYS A 25 -1.88 13.80 -24.98
C CYS A 25 -2.27 15.28 -24.93
N THR A 26 -3.42 15.59 -24.32
CA THR A 26 -3.68 16.98 -23.94
C THR A 26 -2.82 17.35 -22.73
N ASN A 27 -2.59 18.65 -22.49
CA ASN A 27 -1.92 19.10 -21.25
C ASN A 27 -2.65 18.66 -19.96
N GLU A 28 -3.94 18.29 -20.05
CA GLU A 28 -4.73 17.80 -18.92
C GLU A 28 -4.48 16.31 -18.64
N ASP A 29 -4.22 15.51 -19.68
CA ASP A 29 -3.86 14.09 -19.58
C ASP A 29 -2.58 13.94 -18.75
N ILE A 30 -1.56 14.73 -19.10
CA ILE A 30 -0.23 14.70 -18.47
C ILE A 30 -0.31 15.13 -16.99
N LYS A 31 -1.09 16.18 -16.69
CA LYS A 31 -1.27 16.65 -15.30
C LYS A 31 -2.02 15.65 -14.43
N THR A 32 -3.02 14.97 -14.99
CA THR A 32 -3.78 13.94 -14.29
C THR A 32 -2.89 12.74 -13.98
N ALA A 33 -2.06 12.32 -14.93
CA ALA A 33 -1.09 11.25 -14.77
C ALA A 33 0.04 11.59 -13.78
N GLU A 34 0.54 12.82 -13.79
CA GLU A 34 1.53 13.32 -12.81
C GLU A 34 1.00 13.22 -11.37
N LYS A 35 -0.30 13.48 -11.15
CA LYS A 35 -0.93 13.32 -9.83
C LYS A 35 -0.90 11.85 -9.33
N PHE A 36 -1.05 10.86 -10.21
CA PHE A 36 -0.92 9.43 -9.85
C PHE A 36 0.51 9.09 -9.42
N GLY A 37 1.50 9.59 -10.15
CA GLY A 37 2.92 9.39 -9.83
C GLY A 37 3.29 9.98 -8.47
N LEU A 38 2.88 11.22 -8.20
CA LEU A 38 3.10 11.88 -6.90
C LEU A 38 2.44 11.12 -5.75
N LEU A 39 1.22 10.60 -5.97
CA LEU A 39 0.51 9.81 -4.97
C LEU A 39 1.28 8.54 -4.58
N SER A 40 1.88 7.85 -5.56
CA SER A 40 2.63 6.61 -5.29
C SER A 40 3.80 6.81 -4.31
N ALA A 41 4.44 7.99 -4.33
CA ALA A 41 5.52 8.31 -3.40
C ALA A 41 5.01 8.48 -1.96
N GLU A 42 3.87 9.16 -1.78
CA GLU A 42 3.25 9.35 -0.47
C GLU A 42 2.73 8.01 0.10
N LEU A 43 2.12 7.17 -0.75
CA LEU A 43 1.71 5.81 -0.40
C LEU A 43 2.91 4.96 0.02
N SER A 44 4.03 5.07 -0.70
CA SER A 44 5.28 4.37 -0.37
C SER A 44 5.85 4.76 1.00
N ALA A 45 5.82 6.05 1.32
CA ALA A 45 6.24 6.55 2.62
C ALA A 45 5.33 6.05 3.75
N ALA A 46 4.02 6.09 3.54
CA ALA A 46 3.02 5.58 4.48
C ALA A 46 3.22 4.08 4.78
N ASN A 47 3.31 3.26 3.72
CA ASN A 47 3.57 1.82 3.84
C ASN A 47 4.88 1.55 4.58
N THR A 48 5.98 2.18 4.18
CA THR A 48 7.28 2.01 4.84
C THR A 48 7.21 2.31 6.33
N ARG A 49 6.49 3.38 6.72
CA ARG A 49 6.33 3.77 8.11
C ARG A 49 5.51 2.75 8.90
N ILE A 50 4.34 2.37 8.39
CA ILE A 50 3.43 1.46 9.10
C ILE A 50 4.06 0.06 9.20
N SER A 51 4.65 -0.45 8.12
CA SER A 51 5.30 -1.76 8.15
C SER A 51 6.51 -1.79 9.08
N ALA A 52 7.33 -0.74 9.12
CA ALA A 52 8.45 -0.65 10.07
C ALA A 52 7.97 -0.64 11.53
N ASP A 53 6.80 -0.06 11.79
CA ASP A 53 6.23 0.02 13.14
C ASP A 53 5.74 -1.33 13.66
N ILE A 54 5.48 -2.33 12.81
CA ILE A 54 5.18 -3.71 13.25
C ILE A 54 6.30 -4.23 14.16
N TYR A 55 7.57 -4.05 13.75
CA TYR A 55 8.72 -4.40 14.59
C TYR A 55 8.96 -3.38 15.71
N GLY A 56 8.74 -2.09 15.42
CA GLY A 56 8.87 -1.01 16.39
C GLY A 56 7.99 -1.20 17.62
N SER A 57 6.71 -1.55 17.41
CA SER A 57 5.73 -1.81 18.46
C SER A 57 6.13 -2.97 19.35
N CYS A 58 6.63 -4.07 18.76
CA CYS A 58 7.12 -5.20 19.55
C CYS A 58 8.31 -4.81 20.43
N THR A 59 9.21 -3.96 19.94
CA THR A 59 10.46 -3.64 20.66
C THR A 59 10.37 -2.43 21.60
N ARG A 60 9.42 -1.53 21.41
CA ARG A 60 9.31 -0.29 22.21
C ARG A 60 9.12 -0.55 23.70
N TRP A 61 8.25 -1.48 24.08
CA TRP A 61 8.06 -1.81 25.49
C TRP A 61 9.26 -2.56 26.09
N ALA A 62 10.14 -3.17 25.27
CA ALA A 62 11.36 -3.82 25.74
C ALA A 62 12.35 -2.81 26.38
N ILE A 63 12.35 -1.57 25.90
CA ILE A 63 13.20 -0.48 26.40
C ILE A 63 12.88 -0.17 27.88
N LEU A 64 11.66 -0.46 28.34
CA LEU A 64 11.28 -0.25 29.75
C LEU A 64 11.98 -1.21 30.72
N PHE A 65 12.53 -2.33 30.26
CA PHE A 65 13.38 -3.19 31.10
C PHE A 65 14.85 -2.73 31.12
N GLY A 66 15.23 -1.72 30.34
CA GLY A 66 16.63 -1.42 30.04
C GLY A 66 17.45 -0.80 31.18
N ASN A 67 16.83 -0.22 32.21
CA ASN A 67 17.52 0.87 32.90
C ASN A 67 18.33 0.57 34.16
N ASP A 68 18.13 -0.50 34.93
CA ASP A 68 18.70 -0.48 36.30
C ASP A 68 19.51 -1.72 36.76
N THR A 69 19.46 -2.87 36.08
CA THR A 69 20.22 -4.06 36.54
C THR A 69 20.75 -4.96 35.41
N PRO A 70 21.76 -5.82 35.65
CA PRO A 70 22.12 -6.88 34.72
C PRO A 70 20.95 -7.82 34.38
N ARG A 71 20.06 -8.06 35.35
CA ARG A 71 18.85 -8.87 35.16
C ARG A 71 17.87 -8.19 34.21
N SER A 72 17.65 -6.89 34.36
CA SER A 72 16.72 -6.13 33.52
C SER A 72 17.25 -6.00 32.08
N ARG A 73 18.57 -5.84 31.91
CA ARG A 73 19.24 -5.93 30.59
C ARG A 73 19.12 -7.30 29.94
N SER A 74 19.24 -8.39 30.71
CA SER A 74 19.01 -9.75 30.19
C SER A 74 17.55 -9.95 29.77
N GLN A 75 16.59 -9.40 30.52
CA GLN A 75 15.16 -9.46 30.15
C GLN A 75 14.87 -8.66 28.87
N MET A 76 15.42 -7.45 28.74
CA MET A 76 15.34 -6.66 27.51
C MET A 76 15.87 -7.44 26.30
N GLN A 77 17.02 -8.11 26.43
CA GLN A 77 17.58 -8.94 25.34
C GLN A 77 16.66 -10.11 24.98
N THR A 78 16.06 -10.77 25.96
CA THR A 78 15.07 -11.83 25.72
C THR A 78 13.87 -11.29 24.94
N VAL A 79 13.29 -10.17 25.38
CA VAL A 79 12.13 -9.56 24.70
C VAL A 79 12.47 -9.15 23.26
N ILE A 80 13.63 -8.52 23.04
CA ILE A 80 14.07 -8.14 21.69
C ILE A 80 14.24 -9.38 20.80
N LYS A 81 14.78 -10.47 21.35
CA LYS A 81 14.93 -11.73 20.63
C LYS A 81 13.58 -12.36 20.28
N ASP A 82 12.62 -12.29 21.21
CA ASP A 82 11.24 -12.74 20.95
C ASP A 82 10.56 -11.89 19.86
N CYS A 83 11.06 -10.67 19.61
CA CYS A 83 10.59 -9.79 18.54
C CYS A 83 11.23 -10.05 17.17
N ASP A 84 12.25 -10.92 17.04
CA ASP A 84 12.98 -11.10 15.77
C ASP A 84 12.08 -11.60 14.62
N GLU A 85 11.02 -12.36 14.90
CA GLU A 85 10.02 -12.76 13.90
C GLU A 85 9.26 -11.55 13.32
N TYR A 86 8.91 -10.58 14.16
CA TYR A 86 8.24 -9.34 13.72
C TYR A 86 9.14 -8.48 12.83
N ARG A 87 10.47 -8.60 12.92
CA ARG A 87 11.40 -7.93 12.00
C ARG A 87 11.24 -8.47 10.58
N GLN A 88 11.19 -9.78 10.42
CA GLN A 88 10.98 -10.40 9.10
C GLN A 88 9.60 -10.05 8.56
N ASN A 89 8.59 -10.08 9.42
CA ASN A 89 7.25 -9.78 8.98
C ASN A 89 7.01 -8.30 8.66
N ALA A 90 7.75 -7.38 9.29
CA ALA A 90 7.75 -5.97 8.91
C ALA A 90 8.22 -5.79 7.45
N GLU A 91 9.31 -6.45 7.04
CA GLU A 91 9.79 -6.40 5.65
C GLU A 91 8.80 -7.06 4.68
N LYS A 92 8.21 -8.20 5.05
CA LYS A 92 7.19 -8.88 4.23
C LYS A 92 5.91 -8.04 4.09
N ALA A 93 5.45 -7.41 5.17
CA ALA A 93 4.30 -6.49 5.14
C ALA A 93 4.59 -5.26 4.27
N LYS A 94 5.83 -4.74 4.32
CA LYS A 94 6.27 -3.67 3.43
C LYS A 94 6.25 -4.09 1.98
N LEU A 95 6.70 -5.30 1.66
CA LEU A 95 6.63 -5.85 0.31
C LEU A 95 5.17 -5.99 -0.14
N ALA A 96 4.30 -6.51 0.72
CA ALA A 96 2.87 -6.67 0.45
C ALA A 96 2.21 -5.33 0.09
N GLY A 97 2.31 -4.31 0.96
CA GLY A 97 1.82 -2.96 0.61
C GLY A 97 2.50 -2.37 -0.62
N GLY A 98 3.76 -2.76 -0.87
CA GLY A 98 4.52 -2.39 -2.05
C GLY A 98 3.93 -2.87 -3.37
N ILE A 99 3.12 -3.93 -3.39
CA ILE A 99 2.44 -4.43 -4.61
C ILE A 99 1.39 -3.42 -5.07
N LEU A 100 0.53 -2.97 -4.16
CA LEU A 100 -0.51 -1.97 -4.46
C LEU A 100 0.11 -0.61 -4.82
N ILE A 101 1.20 -0.22 -4.16
CA ILE A 101 1.94 0.99 -4.51
C ILE A 101 2.56 0.88 -5.90
N GLY A 102 3.20 -0.25 -6.20
CA GLY A 102 3.80 -0.52 -7.50
C GLY A 102 2.75 -0.48 -8.61
N TYR A 103 1.55 -0.98 -8.32
CA TYR A 103 0.41 -0.90 -9.22
C TYR A 103 -0.02 0.54 -9.52
N VAL A 104 -0.27 1.35 -8.48
CA VAL A 104 -0.65 2.77 -8.63
C VAL A 104 0.42 3.55 -9.39
N LYS A 105 1.69 3.27 -9.09
CA LYS A 105 2.82 3.87 -9.79
C LYS A 105 2.84 3.49 -11.26
N ALA A 106 2.68 2.20 -11.57
CA ALA A 106 2.68 1.70 -12.94
C ALA A 106 1.54 2.34 -13.76
N ILE A 107 0.33 2.45 -13.22
CA ILE A 107 -0.77 3.20 -13.87
C ILE A 107 -0.35 4.64 -14.17
N GLY A 108 0.25 5.34 -13.20
CA GLY A 108 0.69 6.72 -13.38
C GLY A 108 1.73 6.85 -14.50
N GLU A 109 2.74 5.99 -14.50
CA GLU A 109 3.79 5.94 -15.53
C GLU A 109 3.22 5.67 -16.93
N LEU A 110 2.29 4.70 -17.05
CA LEU A 110 1.58 4.41 -18.30
C LEU A 110 0.83 5.60 -18.88
N ALA A 111 0.36 6.49 -18.01
CA ALA A 111 -0.38 7.67 -18.41
C ALA A 111 0.54 8.85 -18.78
N THR A 112 1.86 8.80 -18.48
CA THR A 112 2.83 9.89 -18.72
C THR A 112 3.84 9.67 -19.87
N GLU A 113 3.77 8.58 -20.64
CA GLU A 113 4.78 8.18 -21.67
C GLU A 113 6.22 7.93 -21.13
N ASP A 114 6.50 8.24 -19.86
CA ASP A 114 7.81 8.08 -19.23
C ASP A 114 7.92 6.68 -18.58
N SER A 115 8.63 5.75 -19.25
CA SER A 115 8.83 4.36 -18.81
C SER A 115 10.05 4.17 -17.91
N ALA A 116 10.77 5.23 -17.53
CA ALA A 116 12.11 5.14 -16.97
C ALA A 116 12.20 4.70 -15.48
N GLY A 117 11.09 4.39 -14.81
CA GLY A 117 11.02 4.46 -13.34
C GLY A 117 10.87 3.18 -12.54
N PHE A 118 10.57 2.02 -13.13
CA PHE A 118 10.16 0.86 -12.34
C PHE A 118 11.31 -0.11 -11.99
N ASN A 119 11.75 -0.09 -10.73
CA ASN A 119 12.86 -0.91 -10.21
C ASN A 119 12.43 -1.90 -9.10
N GLN A 120 11.17 -2.36 -9.08
CA GLN A 120 10.69 -3.27 -8.04
C GLN A 120 10.87 -4.74 -8.47
N ARG A 121 11.55 -5.54 -7.64
CA ARG A 121 11.74 -6.98 -7.86
C ARG A 121 10.54 -7.73 -7.32
N PHE A 122 9.76 -8.32 -8.21
CA PHE A 122 8.57 -9.09 -7.87
C PHE A 122 8.76 -10.61 -7.91
N ALA A 123 9.97 -11.08 -8.23
CA ALA A 123 10.31 -12.49 -8.31
C ALA A 123 10.12 -13.26 -6.98
N GLU A 124 10.02 -12.56 -5.84
CA GLU A 124 9.92 -13.14 -4.49
C GLU A 124 8.56 -12.87 -3.83
N ILE A 125 7.56 -12.34 -4.56
CA ILE A 125 6.25 -11.99 -3.99
C ILE A 125 5.53 -13.20 -3.44
N GLU A 126 5.41 -14.26 -4.24
CA GLU A 126 4.60 -15.41 -3.85
C GLU A 126 5.12 -16.03 -2.56
N GLU A 127 6.43 -16.24 -2.47
CA GLU A 127 7.10 -16.75 -1.26
C GLU A 127 6.93 -15.79 -0.08
N SER A 128 7.07 -14.48 -0.30
CA SER A 128 6.96 -13.48 0.76
C SER A 128 5.54 -13.36 1.31
N LEU A 129 4.50 -13.42 0.46
CA LEU A 129 3.11 -13.39 0.88
C LEU A 129 2.71 -14.69 1.59
N ASN A 130 3.11 -15.85 1.04
CA ASN A 130 2.85 -17.16 1.67
C ASN A 130 3.55 -17.32 3.03
N SER A 131 4.69 -16.65 3.21
CA SER A 131 5.46 -16.68 4.45
C SER A 131 5.14 -15.52 5.39
N LEU A 132 4.27 -14.58 5.01
CA LEU A 132 3.76 -13.53 5.89
C LEU A 132 2.76 -14.18 6.86
N ALA A 133 3.23 -14.43 8.07
CA ALA A 133 2.46 -15.12 9.10
C ALA A 133 2.78 -14.55 10.48
N PHE A 134 1.79 -14.51 11.36
CA PHE A 134 1.99 -14.06 12.73
C PHE A 134 1.34 -15.01 13.72
N ASP A 135 2.05 -15.19 14.83
CA ASP A 135 1.51 -15.82 16.02
C ASP A 135 0.58 -14.83 16.74
N LYS A 136 -0.72 -15.15 16.74
CA LYS A 136 -1.75 -14.47 17.52
C LYS A 136 -2.08 -15.30 18.75
N ASN A 137 -1.87 -14.71 19.92
CA ASN A 137 -2.30 -15.30 21.19
C ASN A 137 -3.79 -15.03 21.38
N VAL A 138 -4.59 -16.10 21.43
CA VAL A 138 -6.04 -16.04 21.62
C VAL A 138 -6.41 -16.71 22.94
N PRO A 139 -7.18 -16.04 23.81
CA PRO A 139 -7.75 -16.70 24.98
C PRO A 139 -8.65 -17.85 24.54
N THR A 140 -8.34 -19.05 25.00
CA THR A 140 -9.14 -20.27 24.78
C THR A 140 -9.41 -20.91 26.14
N PRO A 141 -10.27 -20.31 26.97
CA PRO A 141 -10.55 -20.81 28.32
C PRO A 141 -11.04 -22.25 28.26
N THR A 142 -10.52 -23.11 29.14
CA THR A 142 -11.07 -24.44 29.37
C THR A 142 -11.65 -24.52 30.77
N ALA A 143 -12.46 -25.55 31.03
CA ALA A 143 -12.96 -25.82 32.38
C ALA A 143 -11.83 -26.09 33.40
N GLU A 144 -10.65 -26.49 32.91
CA GLU A 144 -9.46 -26.83 33.71
C GLU A 144 -8.50 -25.62 33.87
N ASP A 145 -8.45 -24.75 32.87
CA ASP A 145 -7.63 -23.53 32.89
C ASP A 145 -8.40 -22.36 32.25
N PRO A 146 -9.03 -21.49 33.05
CA PRO A 146 -9.78 -20.34 32.54
C PRO A 146 -8.89 -19.29 31.88
N ASN A 147 -7.57 -19.35 32.08
CA ASN A 147 -6.60 -18.41 31.51
C ASN A 147 -5.79 -19.02 30.37
N LYS A 148 -6.17 -20.20 29.85
CA LYS A 148 -5.44 -20.85 28.77
C LYS A 148 -5.39 -19.96 27.53
N ILE A 149 -4.18 -19.76 27.02
CA ILE A 149 -3.92 -19.03 25.78
C ILE A 149 -3.47 -20.04 24.71
N SER A 150 -4.10 -20.02 23.55
CA SER A 150 -3.64 -20.75 22.37
C SER A 150 -2.97 -19.78 21.40
N THR A 151 -1.84 -20.18 20.83
CA THR A 151 -1.19 -19.43 19.76
C THR A 151 -1.69 -19.98 18.43
N ILE A 152 -2.32 -19.13 17.62
CA ILE A 152 -2.73 -19.45 16.26
C ILE A 152 -1.83 -18.72 15.27
N LYS A 153 -1.43 -19.40 14.18
CA LYS A 153 -0.75 -18.77 13.06
C LYS A 153 -1.79 -18.21 12.10
N VAL A 154 -1.83 -16.89 11.98
CA VAL A 154 -2.63 -16.22 10.96
C VAL A 154 -1.74 -15.95 9.76
N LYS A 155 -2.23 -16.27 8.58
CA LYS A 155 -1.54 -16.17 7.29
C LYS A 155 -2.43 -15.45 6.30
N PHE A 156 -1.79 -14.85 5.30
CA PHE A 156 -2.49 -14.38 4.11
C PHE A 156 -3.24 -15.54 3.44
N ASN A 157 -4.49 -15.31 3.05
CA ASN A 157 -5.29 -16.28 2.30
C ASN A 157 -4.66 -16.58 0.91
N ASP A 158 -4.65 -17.87 0.52
CA ASP A 158 -4.14 -18.35 -0.78
C ASP A 158 -4.73 -17.61 -1.98
N SER A 159 -6.01 -17.23 -1.93
CA SER A 159 -6.66 -16.52 -3.03
C SER A 159 -6.13 -15.09 -3.16
N ALA A 160 -5.95 -14.38 -2.06
CA ALA A 160 -5.29 -13.08 -2.01
C ALA A 160 -3.81 -13.16 -2.42
N VAL A 161 -3.09 -14.24 -2.07
CA VAL A 161 -1.71 -14.47 -2.57
C VAL A 161 -1.71 -14.52 -4.10
N LYS A 162 -2.60 -15.31 -4.71
CA LYS A 162 -2.73 -15.40 -6.16
C LYS A 162 -3.11 -14.06 -6.79
N ALA A 163 -4.00 -13.30 -6.16
CA ALA A 163 -4.37 -11.96 -6.59
C ALA A 163 -3.15 -11.01 -6.58
N GLY A 164 -2.35 -11.02 -5.51
CA GLY A 164 -1.10 -10.26 -5.41
C GLY A 164 -0.08 -10.64 -6.49
N VAL A 165 0.06 -11.93 -6.78
CA VAL A 165 0.92 -12.43 -7.87
C VAL A 165 0.43 -11.93 -9.22
N LYS A 166 -0.88 -12.00 -9.51
CA LYS A 166 -1.46 -11.48 -10.77
C LYS A 166 -1.20 -9.97 -10.95
N ILE A 167 -1.33 -9.18 -9.88
CA ILE A 167 -1.03 -7.74 -9.92
C ILE A 167 0.45 -7.51 -10.24
N ALA A 168 1.35 -8.32 -9.67
CA ALA A 168 2.78 -8.18 -9.91
C ALA A 168 3.22 -8.65 -11.29
N GLU A 169 2.62 -9.72 -11.81
CA GLU A 169 2.77 -10.18 -13.19
C GLU A 169 2.29 -9.09 -14.16
N PHE A 170 1.16 -8.45 -13.87
CA PHE A 170 0.70 -7.28 -14.60
C PHE A 170 1.78 -6.21 -14.65
N ILE A 171 2.27 -5.74 -13.50
CA ILE A 171 3.29 -4.67 -13.47
C ILE A 171 4.54 -5.09 -14.24
N THR A 172 4.97 -6.34 -14.12
CA THR A 172 6.13 -6.88 -14.84
C THR A 172 5.91 -6.89 -16.35
N ASN A 173 4.73 -7.31 -16.80
CA ASN A 173 4.34 -7.32 -18.21
C ASN A 173 4.24 -5.91 -18.78
N LEU A 174 3.79 -4.93 -17.99
CA LEU A 174 3.75 -3.53 -18.40
C LEU A 174 5.14 -2.99 -18.77
N ILE A 175 6.14 -3.28 -17.94
CA ILE A 175 7.50 -2.76 -18.09
C ILE A 175 8.22 -3.39 -19.28
N ILE A 176 8.04 -4.70 -19.47
CA ILE A 176 8.78 -5.47 -20.47
C ILE A 176 8.21 -5.28 -21.88
N ARG A 177 6.92 -4.96 -22.02
CA ARG A 177 6.20 -5.03 -23.31
C ARG A 177 5.97 -3.68 -24.01
N ASP A 178 6.75 -2.63 -23.73
CA ASP A 178 6.54 -1.27 -24.29
C ASP A 178 5.06 -0.85 -24.23
N PHE A 179 4.46 -1.02 -23.05
CA PHE A 179 3.03 -0.90 -22.90
C PHE A 179 2.54 0.51 -23.23
N ARG A 180 1.65 0.59 -24.23
CA ARG A 180 1.10 1.85 -24.70
C ARG A 180 -0.16 2.22 -23.94
N ARG A 181 -0.43 3.52 -23.81
CA ARG A 181 -1.65 4.12 -23.24
C ARG A 181 -2.95 3.44 -23.71
N GLU A 182 -2.98 2.93 -24.94
CA GLU A 182 -4.12 2.22 -25.53
C GLU A 182 -4.55 0.94 -24.78
N ASN A 183 -3.67 0.37 -23.95
CA ASN A 183 -3.97 -0.83 -23.16
C ASN A 183 -4.36 -0.52 -21.70
N LEU A 184 -4.31 0.76 -21.27
CA LEU A 184 -4.63 1.15 -19.88
C LEU A 184 -6.07 0.78 -19.49
N LYS A 185 -7.00 0.84 -20.45
CA LYS A 185 -8.40 0.46 -20.28
C LYS A 185 -8.50 -1.02 -19.91
N THR A 186 -7.94 -1.90 -20.74
CA THR A 186 -7.91 -3.35 -20.52
C THR A 186 -7.19 -3.70 -19.22
N ALA A 187 -6.06 -3.06 -18.93
CA ALA A 187 -5.32 -3.25 -17.68
C ALA A 187 -6.20 -3.05 -16.45
N ILE A 188 -6.83 -1.88 -16.33
CA ILE A 188 -7.68 -1.53 -15.19
C ILE A 188 -8.87 -2.49 -15.09
N VAL A 189 -9.52 -2.78 -16.22
CA VAL A 189 -10.68 -3.67 -16.24
C VAL A 189 -10.29 -5.09 -15.79
N CYS A 190 -9.18 -5.63 -16.28
CA CYS A 190 -8.74 -7.00 -16.01
C CYS A 190 -8.11 -7.20 -14.63
N THR A 191 -7.53 -6.17 -14.01
CA THR A 191 -6.93 -6.30 -12.68
C THR A 191 -7.90 -6.04 -11.53
N SER A 192 -9.13 -5.60 -11.80
CA SER A 192 -10.01 -5.09 -10.73
C SER A 192 -10.33 -6.08 -9.63
N ASP A 193 -10.74 -7.29 -10.00
CA ASP A 193 -11.13 -8.29 -9.01
C ASP A 193 -9.91 -8.73 -8.18
N SER A 194 -8.72 -8.77 -8.79
CA SER A 194 -7.47 -9.05 -8.06
C SER A 194 -7.08 -7.90 -7.13
N ILE A 195 -7.27 -6.64 -7.54
CA ILE A 195 -7.00 -5.47 -6.69
C ILE A 195 -7.96 -5.43 -5.50
N GLU A 196 -9.24 -5.72 -5.71
CA GLU A 196 -10.25 -5.79 -4.67
C GLU A 196 -9.91 -6.88 -3.65
N GLU A 197 -9.78 -8.14 -4.10
CA GLU A 197 -9.47 -9.28 -3.25
C GLU A 197 -8.15 -9.10 -2.48
N TYR A 198 -7.10 -8.61 -3.16
CA TYR A 198 -5.81 -8.36 -2.53
C TYR A 198 -5.88 -7.25 -1.47
N SER A 199 -6.59 -6.17 -1.77
CA SER A 199 -6.67 -5.01 -0.88
C SER A 199 -7.53 -5.28 0.34
N GLU A 200 -8.60 -6.08 0.21
CA GLU A 200 -9.42 -6.53 1.34
C GLU A 200 -8.59 -7.33 2.35
N GLU A 201 -7.84 -8.34 1.87
CA GLU A 201 -6.98 -9.15 2.75
C GLU A 201 -5.85 -8.31 3.35
N LEU A 202 -5.23 -7.42 2.58
CA LEU A 202 -4.17 -6.53 3.07
C LEU A 202 -4.70 -5.57 4.14
N ALA A 203 -5.88 -4.99 3.92
CA ALA A 203 -6.54 -4.11 4.88
C ALA A 203 -6.88 -4.86 6.17
N SER A 204 -7.52 -6.03 6.07
CA SER A 204 -7.83 -6.89 7.21
C SER A 204 -6.57 -7.28 7.97
N PHE A 205 -5.49 -7.63 7.26
CA PHE A 205 -4.21 -7.94 7.87
C PHE A 205 -3.68 -6.79 8.73
N PHE A 206 -3.62 -5.56 8.21
CA PHE A 206 -3.14 -4.41 8.99
C PHE A 206 -4.10 -4.04 10.13
N GLU A 207 -5.40 -4.15 9.92
CA GLU A 207 -6.41 -3.88 10.95
C GLU A 207 -6.30 -4.87 12.11
N ASP A 208 -6.37 -6.17 11.83
CA ASP A 208 -6.42 -7.20 12.86
C ASP A 208 -5.08 -7.41 13.55
N HIS A 209 -3.97 -7.33 12.83
CA HIS A 209 -2.66 -7.66 13.38
C HIS A 209 -1.92 -6.46 13.91
N TYR A 210 -1.83 -5.39 13.12
CA TYR A 210 -1.07 -4.24 13.54
C TYR A 210 -1.91 -3.35 14.47
N VAL A 211 -3.09 -2.91 14.01
CA VAL A 211 -3.92 -1.97 14.78
C VAL A 211 -4.52 -2.61 16.03
N ASN A 212 -5.22 -3.73 15.88
CA ASN A 212 -6.05 -4.30 16.95
C ASN A 212 -5.32 -5.32 17.83
N TYR A 213 -4.20 -5.87 17.38
CA TYR A 213 -3.45 -6.85 18.16
C TYR A 213 -2.13 -6.29 18.70
N LEU A 214 -1.22 -5.84 17.83
CA LEU A 214 0.10 -5.40 18.26
C LEU A 214 0.05 -4.14 19.11
N LEU A 215 -0.63 -3.09 18.63
CA LEU A 215 -0.69 -1.83 19.37
C LEU A 215 -1.52 -1.94 20.65
N ASP A 216 -2.57 -2.76 20.68
CA ASP A 216 -3.32 -3.04 21.93
C ASP A 216 -2.48 -3.82 22.93
N ARG A 217 -1.77 -4.85 22.47
CA ARG A 217 -0.82 -5.59 23.31
C ARG A 217 0.30 -4.69 23.84
N GLU A 218 0.76 -3.72 23.05
CA GLU A 218 1.75 -2.74 23.50
C GLU A 218 1.19 -1.91 24.67
N ILE A 219 -0.05 -1.40 24.55
CA ILE A 219 -0.73 -0.67 25.63
C ILE A 219 -0.86 -1.53 26.89
N ASP A 220 -1.32 -2.77 26.76
CA ASP A 220 -1.48 -3.70 27.89
C ASP A 220 -0.14 -3.96 28.59
N LYS A 221 0.93 -4.19 27.82
CA LYS A 221 2.27 -4.43 28.37
C LYS A 221 2.85 -3.21 29.07
N LEU A 222 2.62 -2.00 28.54
CA LEU A 222 3.01 -0.77 29.22
C LEU A 222 2.30 -0.62 30.58
N ALA A 223 1.01 -0.95 30.64
CA ALA A 223 0.23 -0.89 31.87
C ALA A 223 0.67 -1.94 32.91
N GLU A 224 1.02 -3.17 32.46
CA GLU A 224 1.53 -4.24 33.33
C GLU A 224 2.90 -3.89 33.93
N VAL A 225 3.85 -3.42 33.11
CA VAL A 225 5.25 -3.19 33.54
C VAL A 225 5.37 -2.07 34.57
N ARG A 226 4.52 -1.04 34.50
CA ARG A 226 4.62 0.12 35.41
C ARG A 226 3.82 0.01 36.70
N GLY A 227 3.01 -1.04 36.86
CA GLY A 227 2.11 -1.21 37.99
C GLY A 227 0.95 -0.21 37.93
N TYR A 228 -0.27 -0.72 38.00
CA TYR A 228 -1.53 0.03 37.83
C TYR A 228 -1.77 1.20 38.83
N ASP A 229 -0.84 1.48 39.75
CA ASP A 229 -1.11 2.21 40.99
C ASP A 229 -0.39 3.57 41.13
N LYS A 230 -0.10 4.25 40.02
CA LYS A 230 0.17 5.70 40.06
C LYS A 230 -0.62 6.43 38.98
N ALA A 231 -1.80 6.90 39.37
CA ALA A 231 -2.67 7.79 38.60
C ALA A 231 -1.99 9.12 38.11
N GLU A 232 -0.70 9.31 38.38
CA GLU A 232 0.11 10.48 38.06
C GLU A 232 1.37 10.21 37.20
N ASP A 233 1.57 9.01 36.66
CA ASP A 233 2.68 8.80 35.72
C ASP A 233 2.38 9.47 34.36
N GLN A 234 2.70 10.77 34.26
CA GLN A 234 2.57 11.57 33.05
C GLN A 234 3.34 10.97 31.87
N LEU A 235 4.43 10.24 32.13
CA LEU A 235 5.20 9.58 31.09
C LEU A 235 4.46 8.37 30.54
N LEU A 236 3.85 7.53 31.38
CA LEU A 236 2.99 6.43 30.93
C LEU A 236 1.79 6.93 30.12
N LYS A 237 1.14 8.00 30.60
CA LYS A 237 0.03 8.63 29.86
C LYS A 237 0.47 9.13 28.49
N LYS A 238 1.68 9.71 28.40
CA LYS A 238 2.25 10.14 27.13
C LYS A 238 2.53 8.95 26.20
N GLU A 239 3.19 7.90 26.70
CA GLU A 239 3.51 6.70 25.91
C GLU A 239 2.26 5.98 25.39
N ILE A 240 1.21 5.87 26.21
CA ILE A 240 -0.08 5.32 25.76
C ILE A 240 -0.72 6.25 24.72
N GLN A 241 -0.69 7.57 24.92
CA GLN A 241 -1.23 8.52 23.95
C GLN A 241 -0.49 8.46 22.61
N ASP A 242 0.82 8.23 22.64
CA ASP A 242 1.67 8.05 21.47
C ASP A 242 1.24 6.79 20.68
N ILE A 243 0.97 5.67 21.37
CA ILE A 243 0.44 4.46 20.75
C ILE A 243 -0.99 4.66 20.23
N VAL A 244 -1.84 5.42 20.93
CA VAL A 244 -3.18 5.76 20.44
C VAL A 244 -3.11 6.57 19.14
N GLU A 245 -2.16 7.50 19.00
CA GLU A 245 -1.95 8.18 17.71
C GLU A 245 -1.38 7.24 16.64
N LEU A 246 -0.55 6.25 17.01
CA LEU A 246 -0.11 5.20 16.08
C LEU A 246 -1.29 4.33 15.61
N LYS A 247 -2.22 3.96 16.50
CA LYS A 247 -3.45 3.23 16.14
C LYS A 247 -4.26 4.02 15.12
N LYS A 248 -4.46 5.32 15.37
CA LYS A 248 -5.12 6.23 14.41
C LYS A 248 -4.41 6.27 13.07
N GLY A 249 -3.07 6.28 13.06
CA GLY A 249 -2.28 6.19 11.83
C GLY A 249 -2.47 4.86 11.10
N GLY A 250 -2.44 3.74 11.83
CA GLY A 250 -2.70 2.41 11.28
C GLY A 250 -4.11 2.27 10.70
N SER A 251 -5.15 2.71 11.41
CA SER A 251 -6.52 2.72 10.89
C SER A 251 -6.67 3.61 9.65
N ALA A 252 -6.01 4.77 9.60
CA ALA A 252 -5.99 5.60 8.41
C ALA A 252 -5.32 4.91 7.22
N TYR A 253 -4.29 4.09 7.47
CA TYR A 253 -3.64 3.28 6.44
C TYR A 253 -4.53 2.14 5.91
N VAL A 254 -5.29 1.48 6.79
CA VAL A 254 -6.32 0.49 6.42
C VAL A 254 -7.36 1.11 5.49
N ILE A 255 -7.92 2.27 5.88
CA ILE A 255 -8.89 3.00 5.06
C ILE A 255 -8.27 3.39 3.71
N LEU A 256 -7.02 3.86 3.72
CA LEU A 256 -6.31 4.24 2.49
C LEU A 256 -6.14 3.06 1.50
N ILE A 257 -5.87 1.84 1.98
CA ILE A 257 -5.85 0.63 1.14
C ILE A 257 -7.22 0.40 0.51
N GLN A 258 -8.28 0.46 1.32
CA GLN A 258 -9.67 0.27 0.87
C GLN A 258 -10.09 1.34 -0.15
N SER A 259 -9.80 2.62 0.12
CA SER A 259 -10.08 3.73 -0.80
C SER A 259 -9.34 3.56 -2.14
N THR A 260 -8.11 3.02 -2.12
CA THR A 260 -7.35 2.72 -3.34
C THR A 260 -8.08 1.68 -4.19
N ALA A 261 -8.56 0.59 -3.59
CA ALA A 261 -9.31 -0.44 -4.28
C ALA A 261 -10.67 0.05 -4.81
N GLN A 262 -11.39 0.86 -4.01
CA GLN A 262 -12.65 1.48 -4.43
C GLN A 262 -12.44 2.43 -5.61
N PHE A 263 -11.39 3.24 -5.57
CA PHE A 263 -11.02 4.12 -6.68
C PHE A 263 -10.69 3.31 -7.93
N HIS A 264 -9.92 2.22 -7.79
CA HIS A 264 -9.65 1.32 -8.91
C HIS A 264 -10.93 0.73 -9.52
N ASN A 265 -11.84 0.21 -8.68
CA ASN A 265 -13.13 -0.30 -9.15
C ASN A 265 -13.98 0.80 -9.82
N ARG A 266 -13.87 2.06 -9.36
CA ARG A 266 -14.52 3.19 -10.03
C ARG A 266 -13.95 3.43 -11.43
N LEU A 267 -12.65 3.24 -11.64
CA LEU A 267 -12.04 3.29 -12.97
C LEU A 267 -12.50 2.12 -13.84
N LYS A 268 -12.60 0.89 -13.30
CA LYS A 268 -13.21 -0.27 -14.00
C LYS A 268 -14.59 0.09 -14.52
N LEU A 269 -15.46 0.63 -13.67
CA LEU A 269 -16.81 1.05 -14.07
C LEU A 269 -16.79 2.09 -15.20
N ILE A 270 -15.94 3.12 -15.11
CA ILE A 270 -15.83 4.14 -16.15
C ILE A 270 -15.42 3.52 -17.49
N PHE A 271 -14.48 2.57 -17.46
CA PHE A 271 -13.93 1.91 -18.63
C PHE A 271 -14.73 0.69 -19.10
N ASN A 272 -15.71 0.23 -18.33
CA ASN A 272 -16.57 -0.87 -18.70
C ASN A 272 -18.02 -0.40 -18.90
N ASP A 273 -18.20 0.84 -19.39
CA ASP A 273 -19.52 1.42 -19.67
C ASP A 273 -20.52 1.31 -18.50
N ASP A 274 -20.02 1.54 -17.28
CA ASP A 274 -20.72 1.42 -16.00
C ASP A 274 -21.26 0.01 -15.68
N GLN A 275 -20.72 -1.03 -16.32
CA GLN A 275 -21.00 -2.42 -16.01
C GLN A 275 -20.02 -2.99 -14.98
N ASN A 276 -20.54 -3.70 -13.98
CA ASN A 276 -19.72 -4.42 -12.99
C ASN A 276 -19.12 -5.72 -13.56
N GLU A 277 -19.89 -6.42 -14.38
CA GLU A 277 -19.49 -7.71 -14.95
C GLU A 277 -18.79 -7.50 -16.30
N LEU A 278 -17.78 -8.33 -16.56
CA LEU A 278 -17.12 -8.38 -17.86
C LEU A 278 -17.90 -9.32 -18.79
N SER A 279 -18.02 -8.95 -20.05
CA SER A 279 -18.50 -9.85 -21.10
C SER A 279 -17.60 -11.08 -21.24
N ILE A 280 -18.10 -12.14 -21.89
CA ILE A 280 -17.33 -13.36 -22.15
C ILE A 280 -16.07 -13.03 -22.96
N GLU A 281 -16.21 -12.15 -23.95
CA GLU A 281 -15.12 -11.67 -24.78
C GLU A 281 -14.06 -10.91 -23.98
N GLN A 282 -14.47 -10.03 -23.07
CA GLN A 282 -13.55 -9.31 -22.17
C GLN A 282 -12.85 -10.24 -21.18
N ASN A 283 -13.55 -11.22 -20.62
CA ASN A 283 -12.91 -12.22 -19.75
C ASN A 283 -11.82 -12.99 -20.50
N LYS A 284 -12.11 -13.40 -21.73
CA LYS A 284 -11.12 -14.06 -22.60
C LYS A 284 -9.94 -13.12 -22.92
N GLU A 285 -10.21 -11.85 -23.17
CA GLU A 285 -9.18 -10.83 -23.38
C GLU A 285 -8.28 -10.69 -22.15
N CYS A 286 -8.86 -10.68 -20.95
CA CYS A 286 -8.11 -10.67 -19.68
C CYS A 286 -7.26 -11.93 -19.49
N ASP A 287 -7.77 -13.12 -19.82
CA ASP A 287 -6.99 -14.36 -19.77
C ASP A 287 -5.80 -14.34 -20.73
N GLU A 288 -6.00 -13.84 -21.95
CA GLU A 288 -4.93 -13.66 -22.94
C GLU A 288 -3.92 -12.59 -22.52
N TYR A 289 -4.39 -11.55 -21.82
CA TYR A 289 -3.59 -10.45 -21.30
C TYR A 289 -2.58 -10.92 -20.23
N PHE A 290 -3.01 -11.77 -19.30
CA PHE A 290 -2.14 -12.31 -18.25
C PHE A 290 -1.20 -13.42 -18.73
N ALA A 291 -1.40 -13.98 -19.94
CA ALA A 291 -0.53 -15.02 -20.46
C ALA A 291 0.86 -14.48 -20.87
N PHE A 292 1.90 -14.95 -20.17
CA PHE A 292 3.30 -14.50 -20.33
C PHE A 292 3.90 -14.79 -21.73
N ASN A 293 3.30 -15.69 -22.52
CA ASN A 293 3.83 -16.21 -23.80
C ASN A 293 2.90 -16.05 -25.02
N SER A 294 1.75 -15.40 -24.90
CA SER A 294 0.93 -15.05 -26.07
C SER A 294 1.54 -13.82 -26.76
N SER A 295 1.87 -13.93 -28.04
CA SER A 295 1.96 -12.74 -28.89
C SER A 295 0.63 -12.00 -28.76
N PRO A 296 0.60 -10.68 -28.51
CA PRO A 296 -0.65 -9.95 -28.36
C PRO A 296 -1.36 -10.01 -29.71
N SER A 297 -2.29 -10.95 -29.85
CA SER A 297 -3.27 -10.98 -30.91
C SER A 297 -4.19 -9.81 -30.65
N TYR A 298 -3.77 -8.61 -31.06
CA TYR A 298 -4.52 -7.35 -31.03
C TYR A 298 -5.54 -7.32 -29.90
N LEU A 299 -5.06 -7.14 -28.66
CA LEU A 299 -5.94 -6.65 -27.58
C LEU A 299 -6.72 -5.47 -28.17
N SER A 300 -8.01 -5.39 -27.86
CA SER A 300 -8.89 -4.41 -28.46
C SER A 300 -8.41 -3.02 -28.04
N ASN A 301 -7.54 -2.41 -28.84
CA ASN A 301 -6.99 -1.07 -28.63
C ASN A 301 -8.13 -0.04 -28.70
N GLN A 302 -8.87 0.09 -27.61
CA GLN A 302 -9.88 1.11 -27.46
C GLN A 302 -9.22 2.33 -26.85
N ALA A 303 -9.07 3.36 -27.67
CA ALA A 303 -8.70 4.68 -27.20
C ALA A 303 -9.69 5.13 -26.11
N ILE A 304 -9.16 5.66 -25.01
CA ILE A 304 -9.96 6.29 -23.96
C ILE A 304 -10.62 7.53 -24.57
N SER A 305 -11.94 7.58 -24.54
CA SER A 305 -12.72 8.71 -25.01
C SER A 305 -12.55 9.93 -24.09
N LEU A 306 -12.80 11.13 -24.63
CA LEU A 306 -12.76 12.37 -23.83
C LEU A 306 -13.75 12.34 -22.65
N ASN A 307 -14.89 11.67 -22.80
CA ASN A 307 -15.86 11.53 -21.73
C ASN A 307 -15.37 10.58 -20.62
N GLU A 308 -14.78 9.43 -20.98
CA GLU A 308 -14.16 8.54 -19.99
C GLU A 308 -13.02 9.24 -19.24
N LEU A 309 -12.21 10.02 -19.96
CA LEU A 309 -11.12 10.80 -19.36
C LEU A 309 -11.62 11.86 -18.36
N ASP A 310 -12.64 12.65 -18.72
CA ASP A 310 -13.25 13.63 -17.81
C ASP A 310 -13.81 12.96 -16.54
N ARG A 311 -14.48 11.81 -16.71
CA ARG A 311 -15.00 11.02 -15.59
C ARG A 311 -13.87 10.47 -14.71
N ALA A 312 -12.81 9.95 -15.30
CA ALA A 312 -11.64 9.42 -14.59
C ALA A 312 -10.89 10.52 -13.82
N SER A 313 -10.74 11.70 -14.42
CA SER A 313 -10.14 12.87 -13.75
C SER A 313 -10.94 13.29 -12.52
N LYS A 314 -12.29 13.35 -12.63
CA LYS A 314 -13.17 13.65 -11.49
C LYS A 314 -13.08 12.59 -10.40
N ALA A 315 -13.02 11.31 -10.78
CA ALA A 315 -12.83 10.22 -9.83
C ALA A 315 -11.49 10.34 -9.09
N LEU A 316 -10.41 10.68 -9.81
CA LEU A 316 -9.10 10.90 -9.23
C LEU A 316 -9.09 12.07 -8.24
N ASP A 317 -9.68 13.22 -8.60
CA ASP A 317 -9.73 14.38 -7.72
C ASP A 317 -10.50 14.06 -6.43
N ASN A 318 -11.61 13.31 -6.54
CA ASN A 318 -12.36 12.83 -5.37
C ASN A 318 -11.50 11.90 -4.49
N TYR A 319 -10.82 10.94 -5.11
CA TYR A 319 -9.94 10.02 -4.41
C TYR A 319 -8.81 10.74 -3.69
N ILE A 320 -8.13 11.69 -4.35
CA ILE A 320 -7.07 12.52 -3.74
C ILE A 320 -7.63 13.30 -2.53
N ASN A 321 -8.81 13.90 -2.67
CA ASN A 321 -9.44 14.63 -1.57
C ASN A 321 -9.77 13.72 -0.37
N GLU A 322 -10.12 12.46 -0.63
CA GLU A 322 -10.41 11.46 0.39
C GLU A 322 -9.14 11.02 1.13
N ILE A 323 -8.05 10.72 0.41
CA ILE A 323 -6.86 10.12 1.03
C ILE A 323 -5.85 11.14 1.56
N SER A 324 -5.86 12.38 1.06
CA SER A 324 -4.98 13.46 1.57
C SER A 324 -5.03 13.63 3.09
N PRO A 325 -6.23 13.71 3.74
CA PRO A 325 -6.29 13.76 5.20
C PRO A 325 -5.81 12.47 5.88
N LEU A 326 -6.01 11.30 5.28
CA LEU A 326 -5.51 10.02 5.79
C LEU A 326 -3.98 9.98 5.79
N LEU A 327 -3.36 10.41 4.69
CA LEU A 327 -1.91 10.54 4.56
C LEU A 327 -1.34 11.52 5.59
N ALA A 328 -2.01 12.65 5.83
CA ALA A 328 -1.63 13.58 6.89
C ALA A 328 -1.71 12.93 8.28
N GLN A 329 -2.75 12.13 8.54
CA GLN A 329 -2.93 11.40 9.80
C GLN A 329 -1.87 10.33 10.03
N ILE A 330 -1.54 9.53 9.01
CA ILE A 330 -0.44 8.54 9.04
C ILE A 330 0.90 9.23 9.32
N ASN A 331 1.09 10.41 8.71
CA ASN A 331 2.33 11.17 8.82
C ASN A 331 2.47 11.96 10.12
N LYS A 332 1.40 12.10 10.90
CA LYS A 332 1.44 12.80 12.19
C LYS A 332 2.41 12.07 13.11
N LYS A 333 3.54 12.72 13.43
CA LYS A 333 4.49 12.18 14.43
C LYS A 333 3.81 12.24 15.79
N SER A 334 3.69 11.08 16.44
CA SER A 334 3.78 11.06 17.91
C SER A 334 5.15 11.66 18.25
N LYS A 335 5.14 12.72 19.07
CA LYS A 335 6.28 13.64 19.29
C LYS A 335 6.93 13.39 20.64
#